data_AF-A0A0W8E8C1-F1
#
_entry.id   AF-A0A0W8E8C1-F1
#
_cell.length_a   1.000
_cell.length_b   1.000
_cell.length_c   1.000
_cell.angle_alpha   90.00
_cell.angle_beta   90.00
_cell.angle_gamma   90.00
#
_symmetry.space_group_name_H-M   'P 1'
#
loop_
_entity.id
_entity.type
_entity.pdbx_description
1 polymer ?
#
loop_
_entity_poly.entity_id
_entity_poly.type
_entity_poly.pdbx_seq_one_letter_code
_entity_poly.pdbx_strand_id
1 'polypeptide(L)' 'MPFYEIYNSNHVLVDKQFLDIHFSLISRDDYEEMVTNTGFVIKEIFGDYDYNPYSEDGMFMNFVLTKKITMESK' A
#
# COMPACT_ATOMS: atom_id res chain seq x y z
N MET A 1 14.49 5.94 11.39
CA MET A 1 14.76 5.77 9.95
C MET A 1 15.04 4.31 9.69
N PRO A 2 14.37 3.69 8.71
CA PRO A 2 14.68 2.32 8.32
C PRO A 2 16.12 2.23 7.78
N PHE A 3 16.80 1.13 8.07
CA PHE A 3 18.17 0.86 7.65
C PHE A 3 18.33 -0.64 7.42
N TYR A 4 19.39 -1.02 6.71
CA TYR A 4 19.85 -2.40 6.65
C TYR A 4 21.34 -2.49 6.98
N GLU A 5 21.74 -3.66 7.44
CA GLU A 5 23.09 -3.97 7.87
C GLU A 5 23.74 -4.93 6.87
N ILE A 6 25.02 -4.68 6.58
CA ILE A 6 25.80 -5.50 5.66
C ILE A 6 26.82 -6.27 6.49
N TYR A 7 26.77 -7.59 6.43
CA TYR A 7 27.69 -8.49 7.10
C TYR A 7 28.58 -9.20 6.09
N ASN A 8 29.83 -9.49 6.47
CA ASN A 8 30.70 -10.34 5.66
C ASN A 8 30.43 -11.83 5.90
N SER A 9 31.16 -12.70 5.21
CA SER A 9 31.05 -14.17 5.32
C SER A 9 31.33 -14.73 6.72
N ASN A 10 31.97 -13.95 7.60
CA ASN A 10 32.28 -14.33 8.98
C ASN A 10 31.27 -13.73 9.98
N HIS A 11 30.13 -13.22 9.50
CA HIS A 11 29.09 -12.55 10.29
C HIS A 11 29.56 -11.31 11.05
N VAL A 12 30.64 -10.67 10.60
CA VAL A 12 31.10 -9.39 11.14
C VAL A 12 30.38 -8.26 10.40
N LEU A 13 29.83 -7.32 11.16
CA LEU A 13 29.19 -6.12 10.61
C LEU A 13 30.22 -5.26 9.88
N VAL A 14 29.97 -5.00 8.60
CA VAL A 14 30.85 -4.20 7.73
C VAL A 14 30.29 -2.79 7.57
N ASP A 15 28.96 -2.65 7.45
CA ASP A 15 28.32 -1.37 7.17
C ASP A 15 26.86 -1.32 7.64
N LYS A 16 26.34 -0.10 7.81
CA LYS A 16 24.94 0.20 8.10
C LYS A 16 24.47 1.32 7.16
N GLN A 17 23.54 0.98 6.26
CA GLN A 17 23.01 1.93 5.29
C GLN A 17 21.61 2.36 5.68
N PHE A 18 21.43 3.66 5.83
CA PHE A 18 20.12 4.28 6.04
C PHE A 18 19.38 4.35 4.71
N LEU A 19 18.13 3.92 4.72
CA LEU A 19 17.28 3.97 3.54
C LEU A 19 16.72 5.38 3.38
N ASP A 20 17.01 5.99 2.24
CA ASP A 20 16.44 7.27 1.85
C ASP A 20 15.03 7.08 1.29
N ILE A 21 14.07 6.86 2.20
CA ILE A 21 12.67 6.59 1.84
C ILE A 21 11.85 7.87 1.92
N HIS A 22 11.20 8.18 0.81
CA HIS A 22 10.26 9.29 0.70
C HIS A 22 8.83 8.74 0.61
N PHE A 23 7.96 9.19 1.50
CA PHE A 23 6.54 8.87 1.47
C PHE A 23 5.73 10.12 1.09
N SER A 24 4.68 9.92 0.31
CA SER A 24 3.63 10.91 0.13
C SER A 24 2.41 10.46 0.92
N LEU A 25 1.85 11.37 1.72
CA LEU A 25 0.61 11.12 2.41
C LEU A 25 -0.53 11.34 1.42
N ILE A 26 -1.27 10.27 1.14
CA ILE A 26 -2.48 10.31 0.32
C ILE A 26 -3.62 9.96 1.25
N SER A 27 -4.65 10.82 1.30
CA SER A 27 -5.82 10.50 2.09
C SER A 27 -6.61 9.37 1.43
N ARG A 28 -7.49 8.74 2.21
CA ARG A 28 -8.42 7.76 1.65
C ARG A 28 -9.23 8.36 0.51
N ASP A 29 -9.84 9.52 0.74
CA ASP A 29 -10.70 10.21 -0.24
C ASP A 29 -9.95 10.51 -1.55
N ASP A 30 -8.71 11.00 -1.46
CA ASP A 30 -7.87 11.25 -2.64
C ASP A 30 -7.61 9.96 -3.42
N TYR A 31 -7.32 8.86 -2.71
CA TYR A 31 -7.11 7.56 -3.34
C TYR A 31 -8.40 7.02 -3.99
N GLU A 32 -9.56 7.16 -3.34
CA GLU A 32 -10.85 6.74 -3.91
C GLU A 32 -11.18 7.51 -5.20
N GLU A 33 -10.86 8.81 -5.25
CA GLU A 33 -10.98 9.62 -6.46
C GLU A 33 -10.04 9.13 -7.57
N MET A 34 -8.76 8.87 -7.25
CA MET A 34 -7.78 8.32 -8.21
C MET A 34 -8.24 6.98 -8.81
N VAL A 35 -8.77 6.08 -7.98
CA VAL A 35 -9.30 4.77 -8.41
C VAL A 35 -10.50 4.97 -9.35
N THR A 36 -11.43 5.86 -9.00
CA THR A 36 -12.62 6.12 -9.81
C THR A 36 -12.25 6.67 -11.19
N ASN A 37 -11.30 7.60 -11.23
CA ASN A 37 -10.83 8.23 -12.46
C ASN A 37 -10.04 7.28 -13.39
N THR A 38 -9.58 6.14 -12.88
CA THR A 38 -8.83 5.13 -13.65
C THR A 38 -9.71 3.98 -14.16
N GLY A 39 -11.02 4.06 -13.99
CA GLY A 39 -11.96 3.04 -14.48
C GLY A 39 -12.03 1.79 -13.61
N PHE A 40 -11.65 1.91 -12.34
CA PHE A 40 -11.84 0.89 -11.31
C PHE A 40 -12.93 1.31 -10.33
N VAL A 41 -13.39 0.35 -9.54
CA VAL A 41 -14.22 0.58 -8.36
C VAL A 41 -13.66 -0.19 -7.18
N ILE A 42 -13.76 0.39 -5.99
CA ILE A 42 -13.37 -0.28 -4.75
C ILE A 42 -14.46 -1.30 -4.42
N LYS A 43 -14.05 -2.56 -4.31
CA LYS A 43 -14.94 -3.67 -3.93
C LYS A 43 -14.99 -3.82 -2.41
N GLU A 44 -13.83 -3.78 -1.76
CA GLU A 44 -13.69 -4.03 -0.34
C GLU A 44 -12.39 -3.42 0.19
N ILE A 45 -12.35 -3.12 1.49
CA ILE A 45 -11.17 -2.59 2.17
C ILE A 45 -10.92 -3.44 3.43
N PHE A 46 -9.72 -4.01 3.52
CA PHE A 46 -9.29 -4.82 4.67
C PHE A 46 -8.20 -4.11 5.47
N GLY A 47 -8.17 -4.38 6.77
CA GLY A 47 -7.11 -3.92 7.68
C GLY A 47 -5.95 -4.90 7.74
N ASP A 48 -4.75 -4.40 8.05
CA ASP A 48 -3.63 -5.14 8.68
C ASP A 48 -3.28 -6.55 8.17
N TYR A 49 -3.60 -6.85 6.90
CA TYR A 49 -3.38 -8.13 6.22
C TYR A 49 -3.96 -9.36 6.95
N ASP A 50 -4.93 -9.16 7.84
CA ASP A 50 -5.55 -10.20 8.64
C ASP A 50 -6.89 -10.70 8.07
N TYR A 51 -7.28 -10.17 6.90
CA TYR A 51 -8.56 -10.40 6.22
C TYR A 51 -9.79 -9.88 6.99
N ASN A 52 -9.60 -9.09 8.05
CA ASN A 52 -10.70 -8.40 8.73
C ASN A 52 -11.00 -7.07 8.02
N PRO A 53 -12.26 -6.59 8.08
CA PRO A 53 -12.61 -5.26 7.58
C PRO A 53 -11.70 -4.20 8.19
N TYR A 54 -11.32 -3.21 7.38
CA TYR A 54 -10.51 -2.10 7.87
C TYR A 54 -11.18 -1.38 9.05
N SER A 55 -10.38 -0.98 10.04
CA SER A 55 -10.76 -0.11 11.14
C SER A 55 -9.80 1.09 11.23
N GLU A 56 -10.29 2.22 11.73
CA GLU A 56 -9.48 3.44 11.91
C GLU A 56 -8.30 3.25 12.87
N ASP A 57 -8.34 2.21 13.71
CA ASP A 57 -7.24 1.85 14.61
C ASP A 57 -6.12 1.05 13.90
N GLY A 58 -6.37 0.59 12.66
CA GLY A 58 -5.45 -0.22 11.87
C GLY A 58 -4.35 0.60 11.18
N MET A 59 -3.18 -0.01 11.01
CA MET A 59 -2.02 0.64 10.41
C MET A 59 -2.07 0.60 8.88
N PHE A 60 -2.68 -0.42 8.29
CA PHE A 60 -2.72 -0.64 6.84
C PHE A 60 -4.15 -0.69 6.31
N MET A 61 -4.38 0.02 5.20
CA MET A 61 -5.57 -0.12 4.36
C MET A 61 -5.24 -0.94 3.11
N ASN A 62 -5.93 -2.05 2.91
CA ASN A 62 -5.76 -2.93 1.76
C ASN A 62 -6.99 -2.84 0.85
N PHE A 63 -6.85 -2.20 -0.30
CA PHE A 63 -7.94 -1.98 -1.25
C PHE A 63 -8.05 -3.13 -2.25
N VAL A 64 -9.21 -3.79 -2.28
CA VAL A 64 -9.57 -4.73 -3.35
C VAL A 64 -10.30 -3.96 -4.43
N LEU A 65 -9.69 -3.88 -5.62
CA LEU A 65 -10.25 -3.17 -6.76
C LEU A 65 -10.84 -4.14 -7.77
N THR A 66 -11.92 -3.74 -8.43
CA THR A 66 -12.43 -4.42 -9.62
C THR A 66 -12.57 -3.44 -10.77
N LYS A 67 -12.35 -3.91 -12.00
CA LYS A 67 -12.48 -3.07 -13.19
C LYS A 67 -13.95 -2.71 -13.39
N LYS A 68 -14.23 -1.45 -13.69
CA LYS A 68 -15.57 -0.99 -14.06
C LYS A 68 -15.95 -1.65 -15.40
N ILE A 69 -17.00 -2.47 -15.39
CA ILE A 69 -17.56 -3.02 -16.62
C ILE A 69 -18.43 -1.93 -17.24
N THR A 70 -17.93 -1.28 -18.29
CA THR A 70 -18.76 -0.40 -19.13
C THR A 70 -19.46 -1.27 -20.15
N MET A 71 -20.78 -1.43 -20.05
CA MET A 71 -21.53 -2.00 -21.16
C MET A 71 -21.60 -0.94 -22.26
N GLU A 72 -20.96 -1.20 -23.39
CA GLU A 72 -21.16 -0.39 -24.60
C GLU A 72 -22.59 -0.59 -25.09
N SER A 73 -23.39 0.47 -25.04
CA SER A 73 -24.70 0.53 -25.69
C SER A 73 -24.47 0.38 -27.20
N LYS A 74 -24.91 -0.75 -27.76
CA LYS A 74 -25.06 -0.94 -29.21
C LYS A 74 -26.24 -0.14 -29.76
#